data_AF-A0A0B4B3T3-F1
#
_entry.id   AF-A0A0B4B3T3-F1
#
_cell.length_a   1.000
_cell.length_b   1.000
_cell.length_c   1.000
_cell.angle_alpha   90.00
_cell.angle_beta   90.00
_cell.angle_gamma   90.00
#
_symmetry.space_group_name_H-M   'P 1'
#
loop_
_entity.id
_entity.type
_entity.pdbx_description
1 polymer ?
#
loop_
_entity_poly.entity_id
_entity_poly.type
_entity_poly.pdbx_seq_one_letter_code
_entity_poly.pdbx_strand_id
1 'polypeptide(L)' 'MTLLKGIKVDGETHQTLTLREPSVGDNIAAREMGDKDSAMSEVILIANLAEVPADAIQGAKMKDYSRLQEALDFLNG' A
#
# COMPACT_ATOMS: atom_id res chain seq x y z
N MET A 1 10.30 -5.24 1.50
CA MET A 1 10.85 -4.35 0.45
C MET A 1 11.50 -3.11 1.07
N THR A 2 12.36 -2.42 0.31
CA THR A 2 13.02 -1.18 0.76
C THR A 2 12.59 0.00 -0.09
N LEU A 3 12.19 1.07 0.59
CA LEU A 3 11.79 2.35 0.04
C LEU A 3 13.02 3.28 -0.07
N LEU A 4 13.00 4.18 -1.05
CA LEU A 4 14.05 5.16 -1.31
C LEU A 4 13.94 6.40 -0.42
N LYS A 5 12.71 6.83 -0.10
CA LYS A 5 12.43 7.99 0.76
C LYS A 5 11.75 7.58 2.05
N GLY A 6 11.06 6.45 2.03
CA GLY A 6 10.29 5.96 3.16
C GLY A 6 8.92 6.61 3.24
N ILE A 7 8.06 6.04 4.07
CA ILE A 7 6.75 6.60 4.40
C ILE A 7 6.71 7.02 5.87
N LYS A 8 5.78 7.91 6.21
CA LYS A 8 5.55 8.30 7.60
C LYS A 8 4.45 7.45 8.21
N VAL A 9 4.75 6.77 9.30
CA VAL A 9 3.78 6.04 10.14
C VAL A 9 3.98 6.55 11.56
N ASP A 10 2.92 7.05 12.19
CA ASP A 10 2.94 7.60 13.55
C ASP A 10 4.04 8.65 13.81
N GLY A 11 4.42 9.41 12.77
CA GLY A 11 5.46 10.43 12.83
C GLY A 11 6.89 9.93 12.60
N GLU A 12 7.10 8.61 12.56
CA GLU A 12 8.40 7.99 12.25
C GLU A 12 8.51 7.69 10.75
N THR A 13 9.73 7.80 10.20
CA THR A 13 9.99 7.45 8.79
C THR A 13 10.41 6.00 8.67
N HIS A 14 9.55 5.17 8.09
CA HIS A 14 9.84 3.77 7.81
C HIS A 14 10.42 3.63 6.41
N GLN A 15 11.67 3.16 6.31
CA GLN A 15 12.33 2.90 5.02
C GLN A 15 12.10 1.47 4.50
N THR A 16 11.52 0.59 5.30
CA THR A 16 11.22 -0.78 4.92
C THR A 16 9.78 -1.10 5.24
N LEU A 17 9.12 -1.77 4.31
CA LEU A 17 7.76 -2.29 4.49
C LEU A 17 7.71 -3.75 4.09
N THR A 18 6.86 -4.50 4.77
CA THR A 18 6.55 -5.89 4.44
C THR A 18 5.11 -5.92 3.98
N LEU A 19 4.84 -6.46 2.79
CA LEU A 19 3.47 -6.74 2.35
C LEU A 19 3.19 -8.21 2.61
N ARG A 20 2.11 -8.51 3.33
CA ARG A 20 1.59 -9.88 3.42
C ARG A 20 0.94 -10.30 2.09
N GLU A 21 0.77 -11.60 1.91
CA GLU A 21 0.07 -12.16 0.75
C GLU A 21 -1.37 -11.61 0.66
N PRO A 22 -1.81 -11.12 -0.51
CA PRO A 22 -3.15 -10.60 -0.69
C PRO A 22 -4.18 -11.72 -0.70
N SER A 23 -5.27 -11.53 0.04
CA SER A 23 -6.46 -12.37 -0.08
C SER A 23 -7.49 -11.72 -1.02
N VAL A 24 -8.44 -12.54 -1.48
CA VAL A 24 -9.63 -12.01 -2.19
C VAL A 24 -10.44 -11.08 -1.29
N GLY A 25 -10.48 -11.35 0.02
CA GLY A 25 -11.16 -10.49 1.00
C GLY A 25 -10.54 -9.09 1.08
N ASP A 26 -9.21 -9.00 1.02
CA ASP A 26 -8.51 -7.71 1.00
C ASP A 26 -8.85 -6.89 -0.24
N ASN A 27 -8.88 -7.55 -1.40
CA ASN A 27 -9.27 -6.92 -2.66
C ASN A 27 -10.71 -6.39 -2.63
N ILE A 28 -11.65 -7.16 -2.07
CA ILE A 28 -13.05 -6.74 -1.94
C ILE A 28 -13.16 -5.56 -0.98
N ALA A 29 -12.59 -5.66 0.22
CA ALA A 29 -12.65 -4.61 1.22
C ALA A 29 -12.05 -3.30 0.70
N ALA A 30 -10.90 -3.37 0.00
CA ALA A 30 -10.26 -2.19 -0.57
C ALA A 30 -11.12 -1.51 -1.65
N ARG A 31 -11.80 -2.28 -2.50
CA ARG A 31 -12.71 -1.76 -3.53
C ARG A 31 -13.98 -1.13 -2.94
N GLU A 32 -14.51 -1.71 -1.87
CA GLU A 32 -15.67 -1.15 -1.17
C GLU A 32 -15.31 0.16 -0.47
N MET A 33 -14.16 0.21 0.19
CA MET A 33 -13.69 1.42 0.89
C MET A 33 -13.21 2.52 -0.07
N GLY A 34 -12.73 2.16 -1.25
CA GLY A 34 -12.27 3.11 -2.27
C GLY A 34 -13.38 3.84 -3.02
N ASP A 35 -14.66 3.56 -2.73
CA ASP A 35 -15.84 4.22 -3.32
C ASP A 35 -15.76 4.41 -4.85
N LYS A 36 -15.38 3.33 -5.57
CA LYS A 36 -15.19 3.27 -7.04
C LYS A 36 -13.99 4.06 -7.58
N ASP A 37 -13.20 4.71 -6.74
CA ASP A 37 -11.90 5.23 -7.14
C ASP A 37 -10.87 4.09 -7.10
N SER A 38 -10.38 3.71 -8.28
CA SER A 38 -9.42 2.62 -8.44
C SER A 38 -8.08 2.93 -7.79
N ALA A 39 -7.65 4.20 -7.80
CA ALA A 39 -6.39 4.61 -7.17
C ALA A 39 -6.51 4.53 -5.65
N MET A 40 -7.62 5.02 -5.09
CA MET A 40 -7.88 4.89 -3.65
C MET A 40 -8.04 3.44 -3.21
N SER A 41 -8.70 2.59 -4.02
CA SER A 41 -8.81 1.16 -3.75
C SER A 41 -7.42 0.50 -3.68
N GLU A 42 -6.51 0.84 -4.60
CA GLU A 42 -5.14 0.31 -4.59
C GLU A 42 -4.35 0.79 -3.37
N VAL A 43 -4.43 2.07 -3.03
CA VAL A 43 -3.82 2.65 -1.82
C VAL A 43 -4.25 1.89 -0.56
N ILE A 44 -5.55 1.64 -0.44
CA ILE A 44 -6.13 0.93 0.72
C ILE A 44 -5.65 -0.52 0.73
N LEU A 45 -5.60 -1.20 -0.41
CA LEU A 45 -5.09 -2.55 -0.50
C LEU A 45 -3.63 -2.61 -0.04
N ILE A 46 -2.76 -1.77 -0.58
CA ILE A 46 -1.34 -1.70 -0.18
C ILE A 46 -1.22 -1.43 1.32
N ALA A 47 -1.98 -0.49 1.86
CA ALA A 47 -1.97 -0.15 3.28
C ALA A 47 -2.36 -1.33 4.17
N ASN A 48 -3.43 -2.06 3.81
CA ASN A 48 -3.91 -3.24 4.53
C ASN A 48 -2.91 -4.40 4.49
N LEU A 49 -2.18 -4.56 3.38
CA LEU A 49 -1.16 -5.60 3.26
C LEU A 49 0.12 -5.23 4.00
N ALA A 50 0.42 -3.94 4.10
CA ALA A 50 1.59 -3.42 4.81
C ALA A 50 1.34 -3.16 6.30
N GLU A 51 0.10 -3.36 6.78
CA GLU A 51 -0.33 -3.08 8.15
C GLU A 51 -0.05 -1.64 8.59
N VAL A 52 -0.25 -0.69 7.68
CA VAL A 52 -0.09 0.75 7.94
C VAL A 52 -1.37 1.53 7.62
N PRO A 53 -1.54 2.72 8.20
CA PRO A 53 -2.61 3.65 7.82
C PRO A 53 -2.59 4.02 6.33
N ALA A 54 -3.75 4.20 5.71
CA ALA A 54 -3.85 4.52 4.27
C ALA A 54 -3.25 5.90 3.92
N ASP A 55 -3.32 6.87 4.83
CA ASP A 55 -2.69 8.18 4.68
C ASP A 55 -1.16 8.10 4.62
N ALA A 56 -0.55 7.09 5.26
CA ALA A 56 0.88 6.81 5.13
C ALA A 56 1.27 6.45 3.69
N ILE A 57 0.42 5.67 3.00
CA ILE A 57 0.60 5.32 1.58
C ILE A 57 0.29 6.52 0.67
N GLN A 58 -0.78 7.30 0.95
CA GLN A 58 -1.08 8.52 0.20
C GLN A 58 0.04 9.57 0.29
N GLY A 59 0.70 9.65 1.44
CA GLY A 59 1.85 10.53 1.67
C GLY A 59 3.16 10.05 1.02
N ALA A 60 3.19 8.82 0.49
CA ALA A 60 4.37 8.25 -0.14
C ALA A 60 4.81 9.07 -1.36
N LYS A 61 6.12 9.09 -1.62
CA LYS A 61 6.63 9.67 -2.87
C LYS A 61 6.39 8.70 -4.01
N MET A 62 6.08 9.21 -5.21
CA MET A 62 5.74 8.38 -6.38
C MET A 62 6.77 7.27 -6.67
N LYS A 63 8.07 7.50 -6.43
CA LYS A 63 9.10 6.44 -6.62
C LYS A 63 8.93 5.27 -5.65
N ASP A 64 8.49 5.53 -4.42
CA ASP A 64 8.22 4.52 -3.42
C ASP A 64 6.86 3.88 -3.66
N TYR A 65 5.88 4.66 -4.11
CA TYR A 65 4.58 4.16 -4.55
C TYR A 65 4.70 3.17 -5.71
N SER A 66 5.46 3.49 -6.76
CA SER A 66 5.69 2.56 -7.87
C SER A 66 6.34 1.25 -7.43
N ARG A 67 7.25 1.28 -6.44
CA ARG A 67 7.82 0.04 -5.87
C ARG A 67 6.78 -0.77 -5.12
N LEU A 68 5.87 -0.11 -4.40
CA LEU A 68 4.75 -0.75 -3.72
C LEU A 68 3.80 -1.41 -4.70
N GLN A 69 3.48 -0.75 -5.81
CA GLN A 69 2.69 -1.31 -6.91
C GLN A 69 3.38 -2.54 -7.52
N GLU A 70 4.67 -2.45 -7.86
CA GLU A 70 5.44 -3.58 -8.42
C GLU A 70 5.44 -4.80 -7.49
N ALA A 71 5.53 -4.60 -6.17
CA ALA A 71 5.46 -5.72 -5.24
C ALA A 71 4.05 -6.26 -5.08
N LEU A 72 3.02 -5.42 -5.12
CA LEU A 72 1.63 -5.87 -5.12
C LEU A 72 1.34 -6.71 -6.38
N ASP A 73 1.80 -6.26 -7.55
CA ASP A 73 1.68 -7.01 -8.80
C ASP A 73 2.36 -8.38 -8.69
N PHE A 74 3.60 -8.41 -8.18
CA PHE A 74 4.33 -9.67 -7.94
C PHE A 74 3.58 -10.64 -7.02
N LEU A 75 2.87 -10.13 -6.01
CA LEU A 75 2.10 -10.95 -5.07
C LEU A 75 0.77 -11.47 -5.68
N ASN A 76 0.24 -10.81 -6.71
CA ASN A 76 -0.99 -11.21 -7.37
C ASN A 76 -0.80 -12.32 -8.43
N GLY A 77 0.45 -12.62 -8.81
CA GLY A 77 0.81 -13.65 -9.80
C GLY A 77 0.89 -13.11 -11.22
#